data_AF-A0ABD5QEV6-F1
#
_entry.id   AF-A0ABD5QEV6-F1
#
_cell.length_a   1.000
_cell.length_b   1.000
_cell.length_c   1.000
_cell.angle_alpha   90.00
_cell.angle_beta   90.00
_cell.angle_gamma   90.00
#
_symmetry.space_group_name_H-M   'P 1'
#
loop_
_entity.id
_entity.type
_entity.pdbx_description
1 polymer ?
#
loop_
_entity_poly.entity_id
_entity_poly.type
_entity_poly.pdbx_seq_one_letter_code
_entity_poly.pdbx_strand_id
1 'polypeptide(L)'
;MSIHVDLDPLLTRVELPPDRAPQVARLLVLAAAVTAFATADSVFSEAGIVAAATAGFVLGNVELPHQESVHRFKRDVTVLVLSFVFIALAALLEFSELLALGVAGLAVVAVVMVVLRPLAVFVSTIGCGFTVRERLFVGAIGPRGIIPATVATLFAIRLETGAPPSDPAGADVLLGTVFLVILVTVVVETGFARWIGAALGVVRSVDE
;
A
#
# COMPACT_ATOMS: atom_id res chain seq x y z
N MET A 1 23.65 14.51 10.15
CA MET A 1 24.37 14.36 8.87
C MET A 1 23.34 14.61 7.77
N SER A 2 23.22 15.87 7.31
CA SER A 2 22.26 16.25 6.26
C SER A 2 22.92 15.98 4.92
N ILE A 3 22.35 15.07 4.13
CA ILE A 3 22.82 14.80 2.77
C ILE A 3 22.11 15.82 1.88
N HIS A 4 22.82 16.91 1.52
CA HIS A 4 22.42 17.78 0.42
C HIS A 4 22.72 17.05 -0.89
N VAL A 5 21.68 16.51 -1.52
CA VAL A 5 21.77 16.05 -2.91
C VAL A 5 21.45 17.25 -3.79
N ASP A 6 22.50 17.94 -4.25
CA ASP A 6 22.38 18.99 -5.26
C ASP A 6 21.91 18.38 -6.59
N LEU A 7 20.59 18.39 -6.82
CA LEU A 7 19.96 18.02 -8.10
C LEU A 7 19.89 19.21 -9.08
N ASP A 8 20.33 20.39 -8.65
CA ASP A 8 20.37 21.64 -9.43
C ASP A 8 21.04 21.53 -10.81
N PRO A 9 22.17 20.81 -11.01
CA PRO A 9 22.82 20.79 -12.31
C PRO A 9 22.09 19.95 -13.37
N LEU A 10 21.12 19.11 -12.99
CA LEU A 10 20.35 18.29 -13.93
C LEU A 10 19.07 18.96 -14.42
N LEU A 11 18.54 19.96 -13.71
CA LEU A 11 17.25 20.59 -14.02
C LEU A 11 17.36 21.92 -14.80
N THR A 12 18.56 22.52 -14.92
CA THR A 12 18.73 23.92 -15.39
C THR A 12 19.06 24.10 -16.88
N ARG A 13 19.14 23.04 -17.70
CA ARG A 13 19.50 23.18 -19.14
C ARG A 13 18.38 22.90 -20.13
N VAL A 14 17.13 22.79 -19.68
CA VAL A 14 15.99 22.68 -20.59
C VAL A 14 15.16 23.96 -20.47
N GLU A 15 15.37 24.90 -21.38
CA GLU A 15 14.48 26.06 -21.56
C GLU A 15 13.13 25.53 -22.07
N LEU A 16 12.25 25.19 -21.13
CA LEU A 16 10.91 24.70 -21.41
C LEU A 16 9.99 25.88 -21.77
N PRO A 17 9.12 25.75 -22.78
CA PRO A 17 8.01 26.68 -22.97
C PRO A 17 7.21 26.81 -21.66
N PRO A 18 6.98 28.03 -21.14
CA PRO A 18 6.40 28.26 -19.80
C PRO A 18 5.01 27.62 -19.63
N ASP A 19 4.32 27.37 -20.74
CA ASP A 19 3.03 26.69 -20.86
C ASP A 19 3.07 25.17 -20.56
N ARG A 20 4.23 24.49 -20.67
CA ARG A 20 4.36 23.03 -20.46
C ARG A 20 5.10 22.63 -19.19
N ALA A 21 5.75 23.57 -18.49
CA ALA A 21 6.54 23.28 -17.30
C ALA A 21 5.80 22.45 -16.22
N PRO A 22 4.50 22.71 -15.91
CA PRO A 22 3.76 21.90 -14.95
C PRO A 22 3.47 20.46 -15.42
N GLN A 23 3.34 20.23 -16.72
CA GLN A 23 3.12 18.88 -17.29
C GLN A 23 4.40 18.08 -17.27
N VAL A 24 5.53 18.70 -17.63
CA VAL A 24 6.84 18.06 -17.59
C VAL A 24 7.19 17.64 -16.16
N ALA A 25 6.94 18.48 -15.16
CA ALA A 25 7.16 18.14 -13.75
C ALA A 25 6.37 16.87 -13.33
N ARG A 26 5.10 16.75 -13.71
CA ARG A 26 4.27 15.57 -13.43
C ARG A 26 4.85 14.30 -14.06
N LEU A 27 5.21 14.39 -15.33
CA LEU A 27 5.75 13.26 -16.09
C LEU A 27 7.13 12.84 -15.58
N LEU A 28 7.98 13.79 -15.21
CA LEU A 28 9.30 13.52 -14.61
C LEU A 28 9.16 12.78 -13.29
N VAL A 29 8.24 13.20 -12.42
CA VAL A 29 8.00 12.52 -11.14
C VAL A 29 7.50 11.09 -11.35
N LEU A 30 6.56 10.89 -12.29
CA LEU A 30 6.09 9.54 -12.63
C LEU A 30 7.22 8.68 -13.21
N ALA A 31 7.99 9.22 -14.15
CA ALA A 31 9.12 8.52 -14.76
C ALA A 31 10.18 8.17 -13.71
N ALA A 32 10.48 9.07 -12.78
CA ALA A 32 11.40 8.80 -11.68
C ALA A 32 10.90 7.68 -10.76
N ALA A 33 9.61 7.67 -10.42
CA ALA A 33 9.02 6.60 -9.61
C ALA A 33 9.07 5.24 -10.31
N VAL A 34 8.71 5.17 -11.60
CA VAL A 34 8.77 3.94 -12.40
C VAL A 34 10.21 3.48 -12.60
N THR A 35 11.13 4.41 -12.83
CA THR A 35 12.56 4.08 -12.99
C THR A 35 13.13 3.54 -11.69
N ALA A 36 12.84 4.17 -10.55
CA ALA A 36 13.28 3.67 -9.23
C ALA A 36 12.70 2.28 -8.93
N PHE A 37 11.45 2.03 -9.28
CA PHE A 37 10.83 0.71 -9.18
C PHE A 37 11.58 -0.32 -10.03
N ALA A 38 11.71 -0.07 -11.34
CA ALA A 38 12.23 -1.03 -12.30
C ALA A 38 13.72 -1.33 -12.06
N THR A 39 14.52 -0.32 -11.73
CA THR A 39 15.95 -0.53 -11.43
C THR A 39 16.13 -1.37 -10.17
N ALA A 40 15.41 -1.08 -9.09
CA ALA A 40 15.51 -1.88 -7.88
C ALA A 40 15.02 -3.32 -8.07
N ASP A 41 13.87 -3.50 -8.74
CA ASP A 41 13.28 -4.82 -8.98
C ASP A 41 14.16 -5.71 -9.89
N SER A 42 14.91 -5.10 -10.82
CA SER A 42 15.87 -5.82 -11.65
C SER A 42 17.11 -6.34 -10.90
N VAL A 43 17.43 -5.78 -9.73
CA VAL A 43 18.55 -6.23 -8.88
C VAL A 43 18.04 -7.27 -7.88
N PHE A 44 16.97 -6.94 -7.15
CA PHE A 44 16.31 -7.82 -6.20
C PHE A 44 14.82 -7.82 -6.48
N SER A 45 14.27 -9.00 -6.79
CA SER A 45 12.82 -9.15 -6.97
C SER A 45 12.07 -8.61 -5.76
N GLU A 46 10.98 -7.87 -6.01
CA GLU A 46 10.07 -7.29 -5.02
C GLU A 46 10.62 -6.02 -4.31
N ALA A 47 11.87 -5.64 -4.54
CA ALA A 47 12.46 -4.42 -3.96
C ALA A 47 11.88 -3.13 -4.59
N GLY A 48 11.29 -3.22 -5.78
CA GLY A 48 10.78 -2.06 -6.53
C GLY A 48 9.77 -1.21 -5.76
N ILE A 49 8.87 -1.85 -4.99
CA ILE A 49 7.83 -1.14 -4.22
C ILE A 49 8.47 -0.25 -3.14
N VAL A 50 9.43 -0.79 -2.40
CA VAL A 50 10.15 -0.06 -1.34
C VAL A 50 11.01 1.05 -1.93
N ALA A 51 11.64 0.82 -3.08
CA ALA A 51 12.42 1.84 -3.79
C ALA A 51 11.54 3.01 -4.25
N ALA A 52 10.39 2.72 -4.88
CA ALA A 52 9.44 3.76 -5.30
C ALA A 52 8.87 4.55 -4.09
N ALA A 53 8.56 3.88 -2.99
CA ALA A 53 8.12 4.53 -1.76
C ALA A 53 9.20 5.44 -1.17
N THR A 54 10.46 4.98 -1.14
CA THR A 54 11.60 5.75 -0.66
C THR A 54 11.86 6.97 -1.56
N ALA A 55 11.81 6.79 -2.88
CA ALA A 55 11.90 7.89 -3.83
C ALA A 55 10.78 8.93 -3.60
N GLY A 56 9.56 8.47 -3.37
CA GLY A 56 8.43 9.35 -3.03
C GLY A 56 8.63 10.09 -1.70
N PHE A 57 9.21 9.44 -0.69
CA PHE A 57 9.54 10.07 0.59
C PHE A 57 10.60 11.16 0.44
N VAL A 58 11.70 10.87 -0.28
CA VAL A 58 12.75 11.85 -0.58
C VAL A 58 12.17 13.02 -1.37
N LEU A 59 11.40 12.72 -2.42
CA LEU A 59 10.80 13.71 -3.29
C LEU A 59 9.76 14.59 -2.57
N GLY A 60 9.06 14.04 -1.58
CA GLY A 60 8.13 14.78 -0.73
C GLY A 60 8.80 15.75 0.23
N ASN A 61 10.09 15.58 0.50
CA ASN A 61 10.86 16.40 1.45
C ASN A 61 11.76 17.45 0.75
N VAL A 62 11.77 17.50 -0.59
CA VAL A 62 12.50 18.51 -1.36
C VAL A 62 11.53 19.54 -1.94
N GLU A 63 12.00 20.78 -2.08
CA GLU A 63 11.24 21.87 -2.69
C GLU A 63 11.23 21.68 -4.21
N LEU A 64 10.08 21.29 -4.77
CA LEU A 64 9.94 21.04 -6.21
C LEU A 64 9.23 22.20 -6.91
N PRO A 65 9.71 22.60 -8.09
CA PRO A 65 8.92 23.42 -9.00
C PRO A 65 7.56 22.77 -9.28
N HIS A 66 6.49 23.56 -9.21
CA HIS A 66 5.12 23.11 -9.47
C HIS A 66 4.62 21.95 -8.57
N GLN A 67 5.06 21.87 -7.32
CA GLN A 67 4.69 20.80 -6.39
C GLN A 67 3.17 20.55 -6.28
N GLU A 68 2.34 21.60 -6.25
CA GLU A 68 0.87 21.49 -6.22
C GLU A 68 0.31 20.75 -7.45
N SER A 69 0.91 21.00 -8.61
CA SER A 69 0.58 20.33 -9.87
C SER A 69 0.89 18.83 -9.81
N VAL A 70 2.01 18.47 -9.18
CA VAL A 70 2.42 17.08 -8.96
C VAL A 70 1.51 16.38 -7.95
N HIS A 71 1.18 17.03 -6.83
CA HIS A 71 0.27 16.46 -5.81
C HIS A 71 -1.12 16.19 -6.37
N ARG A 72 -1.66 17.11 -7.18
CA ARG A 72 -2.95 16.92 -7.85
C ARG A 72 -2.91 15.75 -8.83
N PHE A 73 -1.88 15.71 -9.68
CA PHE A 73 -1.70 14.60 -10.60
C PHE A 73 -1.56 13.25 -9.89
N LYS A 74 -0.75 13.18 -8.82
CA LYS A 74 -0.63 12.00 -7.96
C LYS A 74 -1.99 11.58 -7.40
N ARG A 75 -2.78 12.52 -6.88
CA ARG A 75 -4.11 12.23 -6.35
C ARG A 75 -5.01 11.62 -7.41
N ASP A 76 -5.07 12.21 -8.60
CA ASP A 76 -5.91 11.73 -9.70
C ASP A 76 -5.47 10.32 -10.15
N VAL A 77 -4.17 10.10 -10.33
CA VAL A 77 -3.60 8.78 -10.65
C VAL A 77 -3.91 7.76 -9.54
N THR A 78 -3.77 8.15 -8.27
CA THR A 78 -4.03 7.26 -7.13
C THR A 78 -5.50 6.83 -7.11
N VAL A 79 -6.43 7.77 -7.32
CA VAL A 79 -7.87 7.45 -7.38
C VAL A 79 -8.17 6.52 -8.55
N LEU A 80 -7.61 6.80 -9.74
CA LEU A 80 -7.82 5.96 -10.93
C LEU A 80 -7.29 4.54 -10.72
N VAL A 81 -6.03 4.41 -10.28
CA VAL A 81 -5.38 3.11 -10.04
C VAL A 81 -6.11 2.34 -8.95
N LEU A 82 -6.47 3.00 -7.84
CA LEU A 82 -7.17 2.35 -6.74
C LEU A 82 -8.57 1.88 -7.18
N SER A 83 -9.27 2.67 -7.99
CA SER A 83 -10.57 2.29 -8.55
C SER A 83 -10.44 1.05 -9.44
N PHE A 84 -9.47 1.05 -10.36
CA PHE A 84 -9.19 -0.10 -11.22
C PHE A 84 -8.83 -1.35 -10.40
N VAL A 85 -7.97 -1.21 -9.41
CA VAL A 85 -7.54 -2.27 -8.50
C VAL A 85 -8.72 -2.90 -7.76
N PHE A 86 -9.63 -2.09 -7.19
CA PHE A 86 -10.78 -2.64 -6.48
C PHE A 86 -11.77 -3.33 -7.41
N ILE A 87 -11.95 -2.81 -8.62
CA ILE A 87 -12.77 -3.47 -9.65
C ILE A 87 -12.14 -4.80 -10.07
N ALA A 88 -10.82 -4.82 -10.31
CA ALA A 88 -10.09 -6.04 -10.65
C ALA A 88 -10.13 -7.06 -9.50
N LEU A 89 -9.97 -6.62 -8.26
CA LEU A 89 -10.10 -7.47 -7.07
C LEU A 89 -11.49 -8.13 -7.02
N ALA A 90 -12.56 -7.35 -7.24
CA ALA A 90 -13.92 -7.89 -7.28
C ALA A 90 -14.13 -8.87 -8.45
N ALA A 91 -13.48 -8.64 -9.59
CA ALA A 91 -13.55 -9.51 -10.76
C ALA A 91 -12.75 -10.82 -10.62
N LEU A 92 -11.66 -10.81 -9.85
CA LEU A 92 -10.81 -11.98 -9.59
C LEU A 92 -11.34 -12.86 -8.45
N LEU A 93 -12.40 -12.43 -7.76
CA LEU A 93 -12.90 -13.08 -6.57
C LEU A 93 -13.95 -14.13 -6.92
N GLU A 94 -13.59 -15.39 -6.74
CA GLU A 94 -14.52 -16.51 -6.85
C GLU A 94 -15.09 -16.89 -5.48
N PHE A 95 -16.40 -16.69 -5.30
CA PHE A 95 -17.06 -16.99 -4.02
C PHE A 95 -16.96 -18.46 -3.62
N SER A 96 -16.91 -19.38 -4.59
CA SER A 96 -16.71 -20.82 -4.35
C SER A 96 -15.40 -21.10 -3.63
N GLU A 97 -14.31 -20.48 -4.07
CA GLU A 97 -12.97 -20.65 -3.48
C GLU A 97 -12.90 -20.08 -2.06
N LEU A 98 -13.55 -18.94 -1.82
CA LEU A 98 -13.63 -18.37 -0.47
C LEU A 98 -14.44 -19.24 0.49
N LEU A 99 -15.53 -19.83 0.00
CA LEU A 99 -16.35 -20.74 0.80
C LEU A 99 -15.62 -22.05 1.10
N ALA A 100 -14.76 -22.52 0.18
CA ALA A 100 -13.95 -23.73 0.37
C ALA A 100 -12.96 -23.59 1.55
N LEU A 101 -12.46 -22.37 1.83
CA LEU A 101 -11.63 -22.09 3.01
C LEU A 101 -12.40 -22.25 4.35
N GLY A 102 -13.72 -22.08 4.30
CA GLY A 102 -14.63 -22.27 5.43
C GLY A 102 -14.23 -21.54 6.70
N VAL A 103 -14.41 -22.21 7.84
CA VAL A 103 -14.13 -21.66 9.18
C VAL A 103 -12.64 -21.43 9.40
N ALA A 104 -11.77 -22.23 8.77
CA ALA A 104 -10.33 -22.09 8.90
C ALA A 104 -9.84 -20.76 8.31
N GLY A 105 -10.32 -20.39 7.11
CA GLY A 105 -10.02 -19.10 6.51
C GLY A 105 -10.45 -17.92 7.38
N LEU A 106 -11.68 -17.96 7.92
CA LEU A 106 -12.17 -16.93 8.84
C LEU A 106 -11.36 -16.85 10.14
N ALA A 107 -10.90 -17.98 10.67
CA ALA A 107 -10.04 -18.02 11.84
C ALA A 107 -8.70 -17.32 11.55
N VAL A 108 -8.09 -17.55 10.39
CA VAL A 108 -6.85 -16.86 9.98
C VAL A 108 -7.08 -15.35 9.91
N VAL A 109 -8.16 -14.90 9.27
CA VAL A 109 -8.51 -13.48 9.19
C VAL A 109 -8.68 -12.88 10.58
N ALA A 110 -9.41 -13.55 11.48
CA ALA A 110 -9.63 -13.08 12.84
C ALA A 110 -8.31 -12.96 13.62
N VAL A 111 -7.40 -13.94 13.50
CA VAL A 111 -6.07 -13.88 14.13
C VAL A 111 -5.26 -12.72 13.56
N VAL A 112 -5.27 -12.51 12.24
CA VAL A 112 -4.55 -11.39 11.60
C VAL A 112 -5.07 -10.05 12.10
N MET A 113 -6.39 -9.88 12.15
CA MET A 113 -7.04 -8.62 12.51
C MET A 113 -6.98 -8.31 14.02
N VAL A 114 -7.26 -9.29 14.86
CA VAL A 114 -7.48 -9.07 16.31
C VAL A 114 -6.22 -9.31 17.13
N VAL A 115 -5.29 -10.16 16.65
CA VAL A 115 -4.09 -10.54 17.40
C VAL A 115 -2.84 -9.95 16.77
N LEU A 116 -2.50 -10.39 15.56
CA LEU A 116 -1.21 -10.07 14.94
C LEU A 116 -1.06 -8.56 14.73
N ARG A 117 -2.13 -7.91 14.28
CA ARG A 117 -2.08 -6.50 13.92
C ARG A 117 -1.99 -5.56 15.13
N PRO A 118 -2.85 -5.66 16.16
CA PRO A 118 -2.66 -4.90 17.39
C PRO A 118 -1.28 -5.17 18.00
N LEU A 119 -0.83 -6.42 18.05
CA LEU A 119 0.49 -6.75 18.60
C LEU A 119 1.62 -6.05 17.82
N ALA A 120 1.59 -6.08 16.49
CA ALA A 120 2.57 -5.39 15.66
C ALA A 120 2.58 -3.87 15.91
N VAL A 121 1.41 -3.23 16.06
CA VAL A 121 1.30 -1.80 16.38
C VAL A 121 1.82 -1.51 17.78
N PHE A 122 1.46 -2.32 18.78
CA PHE A 122 1.92 -2.13 20.15
C PHE A 122 3.43 -2.24 20.27
N VAL A 123 4.05 -3.21 19.58
CA VAL A 123 5.51 -3.37 19.52
C VAL A 123 6.16 -2.19 18.79
N SER A 124 5.60 -1.78 17.64
CA SER A 124 6.15 -0.69 16.83
C SER A 124 6.01 0.70 17.48
N THR A 125 5.11 0.85 18.46
CA THR A 125 4.83 2.12 19.15
C THR A 125 5.44 2.20 20.56
N ILE A 126 6.27 1.24 20.95
CA ILE A 126 7.02 1.30 22.22
C ILE A 126 7.92 2.54 22.20
N GLY A 127 7.73 3.44 23.17
CA GLY A 127 8.50 4.69 23.27
C GLY A 127 7.96 5.87 22.44
N CYS A 128 6.89 5.70 21.65
CA CYS A 128 6.38 6.75 20.75
C CYS A 128 5.31 7.68 21.37
N GLY A 129 5.08 7.62 22.68
CA GLY A 129 4.15 8.53 23.38
C GLY A 129 2.64 8.29 23.15
N PHE A 130 2.25 7.34 22.31
CA PHE A 130 0.83 7.03 22.05
C PHE A 130 0.11 6.46 23.29
N THR A 131 -1.12 6.92 23.51
CA THR A 131 -2.05 6.35 24.48
C THR A 131 -2.53 4.96 24.04
N VAL A 132 -3.01 4.15 24.99
CA VAL A 132 -3.54 2.81 24.69
C VAL A 132 -4.70 2.87 23.69
N ARG A 133 -5.56 3.89 23.78
CA ARG A 133 -6.72 4.06 22.88
C ARG A 133 -6.28 4.36 21.45
N GLU A 134 -5.28 5.21 21.26
CA GLU A 134 -4.70 5.50 19.95
C GLU A 134 -4.03 4.26 19.35
N ARG A 135 -3.28 3.48 20.14
CA ARG A 135 -2.67 2.23 19.67
C ARG A 135 -3.71 1.19 19.27
N LEU A 136 -4.79 1.07 20.04
CA LEU A 136 -5.91 0.19 19.68
C LEU A 136 -6.60 0.66 18.40
N PHE A 137 -6.81 1.96 18.23
CA PHE A 137 -7.40 2.51 17.00
C PHE A 137 -6.51 2.25 15.77
N VAL A 138 -5.22 2.59 15.87
CA VAL A 138 -4.22 2.36 14.81
C VAL A 138 -3.98 0.86 14.58
N GLY A 139 -4.16 0.02 15.59
CA GLY A 139 -4.14 -1.44 15.51
C GLY A 139 -5.41 -2.06 14.94
N ALA A 140 -6.54 -1.35 15.01
CA ALA A 140 -7.85 -1.82 14.56
C ALA A 140 -8.24 -1.32 13.16
N ILE A 141 -7.66 -0.23 12.62
CA ILE A 141 -7.93 0.28 11.25
C ILE A 141 -6.71 0.31 10.33
N GLY A 142 -6.63 -0.58 9.35
CA GLY A 142 -5.43 -0.87 8.55
C GLY A 142 -5.72 -1.93 7.50
N PRO A 143 -6.66 -1.64 6.57
CA PRO A 143 -7.16 -2.61 5.63
C PRO A 143 -6.04 -3.06 4.71
N ARG A 144 -6.07 -4.35 4.33
CA ARG A 144 -5.11 -4.89 3.36
C ARG A 144 -5.58 -4.51 1.96
N GLY A 145 -4.63 -4.11 1.12
CA GLY A 145 -4.90 -3.63 -0.25
C GLY A 145 -4.29 -4.53 -1.31
N ILE A 146 -3.93 -3.92 -2.43
CA ILE A 146 -3.40 -4.61 -3.62
C ILE A 146 -2.04 -5.27 -3.41
N ILE A 147 -1.18 -4.70 -2.55
CA ILE A 147 0.20 -5.18 -2.40
C ILE A 147 0.22 -6.66 -1.96
N PRO A 148 -0.48 -7.07 -0.88
CA PRO A 148 -0.59 -8.49 -0.54
C PRO A 148 -1.15 -9.38 -1.66
N ALA A 149 -2.16 -8.92 -2.41
CA ALA A 149 -2.72 -9.70 -3.52
C ALA A 149 -1.67 -9.96 -4.61
N THR A 150 -0.94 -8.94 -5.06
CA THR A 150 0.10 -9.09 -6.07
C THR A 150 1.20 -10.03 -5.60
N VAL A 151 1.66 -9.89 -4.35
CA VAL A 151 2.68 -10.78 -3.76
C VAL A 151 2.16 -12.22 -3.68
N ALA A 152 0.92 -12.42 -3.22
CA ALA A 152 0.29 -13.73 -3.15
C ALA A 152 0.18 -14.39 -4.53
N THR A 153 -0.24 -13.64 -5.55
CA THR A 153 -0.28 -14.14 -6.94
C THR A 153 1.10 -14.54 -7.45
N LEU A 154 2.13 -13.74 -7.20
CA LEU A 154 3.51 -14.08 -7.59
C LEU A 154 3.98 -15.38 -6.90
N PHE A 155 3.72 -15.54 -5.61
CA PHE A 155 4.08 -16.74 -4.88
C PHE A 155 3.24 -17.96 -5.29
N ALA A 156 1.94 -17.79 -5.55
CA ALA A 156 1.07 -18.85 -6.05
C ALA A 156 1.58 -19.38 -7.40
N ILE A 157 1.88 -18.49 -8.35
CA ILE A 157 2.48 -18.86 -9.65
C ILE A 157 3.80 -19.60 -9.45
N ARG A 158 4.66 -19.13 -8.52
CA ARG A 158 5.92 -19.82 -8.20
C ARG A 158 5.70 -21.20 -7.57
N LEU A 159 4.67 -21.39 -6.76
CA LEU A 159 4.33 -22.69 -6.15
C LEU A 159 3.74 -23.67 -7.17
N GLU A 160 3.06 -23.17 -8.20
CA GLU A 160 2.52 -23.97 -9.31
C GLU A 160 3.61 -24.39 -10.31
N THR A 161 4.58 -23.51 -10.59
CA THR A 161 5.49 -23.65 -11.74
C THR A 161 6.99 -23.72 -11.39
N GLY A 162 7.36 -23.47 -10.14
CA GLY A 162 8.74 -23.33 -9.68
C GLY A 162 9.27 -24.53 -8.90
N ALA A 163 10.59 -24.66 -8.86
CA ALA A 163 11.34 -25.81 -8.32
C ALA A 163 10.86 -26.32 -6.93
N PRO A 164 11.10 -27.62 -6.62
CA PRO A 164 10.64 -28.24 -5.37
C PRO A 164 11.05 -27.46 -4.10
N PRO A 165 10.17 -27.35 -3.10
CA PRO A 165 8.82 -27.95 -3.04
C PRO A 165 7.77 -27.12 -3.79
N SER A 166 7.15 -27.72 -4.80
CA SER A 166 5.97 -27.21 -5.50
C SER A 166 4.71 -27.79 -4.84
N ASP A 167 3.71 -26.95 -4.56
CA ASP A 167 2.43 -27.35 -3.97
C ASP A 167 1.30 -26.55 -4.63
N PRO A 168 0.69 -27.09 -5.71
CA PRO A 168 -0.40 -26.42 -6.40
C PRO A 168 -1.62 -26.20 -5.49
N ALA A 169 -1.93 -27.15 -4.59
CA ALA A 169 -3.05 -26.99 -3.66
C ALA A 169 -2.76 -25.88 -2.63
N GLY A 170 -1.51 -25.78 -2.18
CA GLY A 170 -1.05 -24.68 -1.32
C GLY A 170 -1.10 -23.31 -2.00
N ALA A 171 -0.89 -23.24 -3.32
CA ALA A 171 -1.01 -22.01 -4.10
C ALA A 171 -2.44 -21.44 -4.07
N ASP A 172 -3.44 -22.30 -4.32
CA ASP A 172 -4.86 -21.93 -4.28
C ASP A 172 -5.28 -21.47 -2.88
N VAL A 173 -4.87 -22.21 -1.84
CA VAL A 173 -5.15 -21.86 -0.44
C VAL A 173 -4.50 -20.53 -0.06
N LEU A 174 -3.25 -20.29 -0.45
CA LEU A 174 -2.54 -19.03 -0.20
C LEU A 174 -3.29 -17.87 -0.86
N LEU A 175 -3.60 -18.01 -2.15
CA LEU A 175 -4.27 -16.99 -2.94
C LEU A 175 -5.64 -16.68 -2.33
N GLY A 176 -6.48 -17.70 -2.17
CA GLY A 176 -7.82 -17.56 -1.59
C GLY A 176 -7.81 -16.94 -0.20
N THR A 177 -6.86 -17.33 0.66
CA THR A 177 -6.73 -16.77 2.02
C THR A 177 -6.39 -15.28 1.98
N VAL A 178 -5.46 -14.86 1.12
CA VAL A 178 -5.09 -13.45 0.99
C VAL A 178 -6.24 -12.61 0.46
N PHE A 179 -6.97 -13.11 -0.54
CA PHE A 179 -8.19 -12.45 -1.03
C PHE A 179 -9.26 -12.35 0.06
N LEU A 180 -9.47 -13.41 0.86
CA LEU A 180 -10.39 -13.39 1.99
C LEU A 180 -10.00 -12.33 3.03
N VAL A 181 -8.71 -12.25 3.38
CA VAL A 181 -8.19 -11.23 4.30
C VAL A 181 -8.44 -9.82 3.74
N ILE A 182 -8.15 -9.58 2.47
CA ILE A 182 -8.40 -8.27 1.83
C ILE A 182 -9.88 -7.94 1.88
N LEU A 183 -10.76 -8.85 1.46
CA LEU A 183 -12.21 -8.64 1.45
C LEU A 183 -12.73 -8.29 2.86
N VAL A 184 -12.43 -9.11 3.85
CA VAL A 184 -12.94 -8.92 5.21
C VAL A 184 -12.36 -7.66 5.83
N THR A 185 -11.06 -7.41 5.69
CA THR A 185 -10.44 -6.20 6.27
C THR A 185 -10.96 -4.93 5.60
N VAL A 186 -11.15 -4.90 4.29
CA VAL A 186 -11.71 -3.74 3.59
C VAL A 186 -13.16 -3.50 4.04
N VAL A 187 -14.02 -4.52 4.06
CA VAL A 187 -15.43 -4.36 4.44
C VAL A 187 -15.58 -3.96 5.91
N VAL A 188 -14.90 -4.68 6.81
CA VAL A 188 -15.02 -4.47 8.25
C VAL A 188 -14.30 -3.19 8.66
N GLU A 189 -13.04 -3.02 8.32
CA GLU A 189 -12.25 -1.90 8.84
C GLU A 189 -12.62 -0.58 8.16
N THR A 190 -12.92 -0.57 6.85
CA THR A 190 -13.34 0.68 6.17
C THR A 190 -14.76 1.08 6.56
N GLY A 191 -15.68 0.12 6.69
CA GLY A 191 -17.06 0.38 7.08
C GLY A 191 -17.20 0.82 8.54
N PHE A 192 -16.47 0.18 9.45
CA PHE A 192 -16.57 0.44 10.90
C PHE A 192 -15.53 1.44 11.42
N ALA A 193 -14.61 1.96 10.60
CA ALA A 193 -13.56 2.91 11.03
C ALA A 193 -14.10 4.09 11.85
N ARG A 194 -15.15 4.75 11.35
CA ARG A 194 -15.78 5.89 12.05
C ARG A 194 -16.36 5.50 13.40
N TRP A 195 -16.99 4.34 13.48
CA TRP A 195 -17.60 3.86 14.71
C TRP A 195 -16.56 3.46 15.77
N ILE A 196 -15.51 2.74 15.35
CA ILE A 196 -14.39 2.36 16.22
C ILE A 196 -13.69 3.61 16.76
N GLY A 197 -13.48 4.63 15.92
CA GLY A 197 -12.89 5.90 16.34
C GLY A 197 -13.74 6.65 17.37
N ALA A 198 -15.05 6.67 17.17
CA ALA A 198 -15.98 7.30 18.10
C ALA A 198 -16.01 6.54 19.45
N ALA A 199 -16.07 5.20 19.41
CA ALA A 199 -16.06 4.37 20.62
C ALA A 199 -14.77 4.51 21.44
N LEU A 200 -13.63 4.69 20.78
CA LEU A 200 -12.34 4.90 21.44
C LEU A 200 -12.09 6.37 21.84
N GLY A 201 -12.97 7.30 21.46
CA GLY A 201 -12.82 8.73 21.76
C GLY A 201 -11.60 9.37 21.11
N VAL A 202 -11.11 8.82 19.99
CA VAL A 202 -9.93 9.31 19.25
C VAL A 202 -10.35 10.20 18.07
N VAL A 203 -11.65 10.23 17.75
CA VAL A 203 -12.20 11.17 16.76
C VAL A 203 -12.21 12.56 17.40
N ARG A 204 -11.34 13.44 16.93
CA ARG A 204 -11.39 14.85 17.27
C ARG A 204 -12.69 15.41 16.68
N SER A 205 -13.60 15.93 17.52
CA SER A 205 -14.67 16.79 17.03
C SER A 205 -13.98 17.95 16.31
N VAL A 206 -14.37 18.19 15.06
CA VAL A 206 -14.07 19.45 14.40
C VAL A 206 -15.03 20.45 15.01
N ASP A 207 -14.74 20.88 16.23
CA ASP A 207 -15.36 22.07 16.80
C ASP A 207 -14.62 23.27 16.22
N GLU A 208 -15.38 24.15 15.57
CA GLU A 208 -14.98 25.45 15.01
C GLU A 208 -14.39 26.40 16.06
#